data_AF-E3MTX4-F1
#
_entry.id   AF-E3MTX4-F1
#
_cell.length_a   1.000
_cell.length_b   1.000
_cell.length_c   1.000
_cell.angle_alpha   90.00
_cell.angle_beta   90.00
_cell.angle_gamma   90.00
#
_symmetry.space_group_name_H-M   'P 1'
#
loop_
_entity.id
_entity.type
_entity.pdbx_description
1 polymer ?
#
loop_
_entity_poly.entity_id
_entity_poly.type
_entity_poly.pdbx_seq_one_letter_code
_entity_poly.pdbx_strand_id
1 'polypeptide(L)'
;MSVDEVEVTVPSPSTSSDISSVSRKSSSSTSSSMRDVFVQPGQTLVIRGDDGQEYKVIVERVEESAPVSIKRKSSDDSLIAPKRARAAPVSLVNLSDEEIAERKKQQNRAAALRYRQKLRESRVLSVSAKETLSQRNAYLRDEAERLTKECDVLRRLIFDKLGKNV
;
A
#
# COMPACT_ATOMS: atom_id res chain seq x y z
N MET A 1 -1.37 -60.75 37.48
CA MET A 1 -1.21 -61.78 36.44
C MET A 1 -2.62 -62.11 35.96
N SER A 2 -3.09 -61.75 34.77
CA SER A 2 -2.48 -61.16 33.57
C SER A 2 -3.54 -60.27 32.92
N VAL A 3 -3.12 -59.11 32.41
CA VAL A 3 -3.98 -58.06 31.86
C VAL A 3 -4.32 -58.36 30.40
N ASP A 4 -5.56 -58.05 30.04
CA ASP A 4 -6.17 -58.21 28.72
C ASP A 4 -5.35 -57.58 27.58
N GLU A 5 -5.19 -58.33 26.48
CA GLU A 5 -4.65 -57.84 25.22
C GLU A 5 -5.70 -56.94 24.54
N VAL A 6 -5.39 -55.65 24.43
CA VAL A 6 -6.18 -54.70 23.64
C VAL A 6 -5.56 -54.62 22.25
N GLU A 7 -6.22 -55.24 21.29
CA GLU A 7 -5.87 -55.19 19.87
C GLU A 7 -6.06 -53.77 19.31
N VAL A 8 -4.95 -53.04 19.14
CA VAL A 8 -4.94 -51.69 18.55
C VAL A 8 -4.97 -51.82 17.03
N THR A 9 -6.15 -51.72 16.44
CA THR A 9 -6.33 -51.63 14.99
C THR A 9 -5.92 -50.24 14.51
N VAL A 10 -4.81 -50.15 13.76
CA VAL A 10 -4.31 -48.90 13.18
C VAL A 10 -5.12 -48.56 11.92
N PRO A 11 -5.75 -47.38 11.81
CA PRO A 11 -6.43 -47.00 10.57
C PRO A 11 -5.41 -46.59 9.50
N SER A 12 -5.54 -47.21 8.32
CA SER A 12 -4.73 -46.95 7.13
C SER A 12 -4.96 -45.53 6.57
N PRO A 13 -3.95 -44.87 5.99
CA PRO A 13 -4.14 -43.57 5.36
C PRO A 13 -4.92 -43.71 4.04
N SER A 14 -6.15 -43.20 4.01
CA SER A 14 -6.95 -43.04 2.81
C SER A 14 -6.26 -42.12 1.81
N THR A 15 -5.90 -42.68 0.65
CA THR A 15 -5.48 -41.92 -0.53
C THR A 15 -6.70 -41.57 -1.36
N SER A 16 -7.15 -40.32 -1.26
CA SER A 16 -8.04 -39.73 -2.27
C SER A 16 -7.68 -38.25 -2.38
N SER A 17 -7.11 -37.89 -3.52
CA SER A 17 -6.90 -36.51 -3.94
C SER A 17 -7.69 -36.33 -5.23
N ASP A 18 -9.00 -36.15 -5.10
CA ASP A 18 -9.84 -35.62 -6.18
C ASP A 18 -9.58 -34.11 -6.31
N ILE A 19 -8.51 -33.76 -7.02
CA ILE A 19 -8.29 -32.41 -7.52
C ILE A 19 -9.34 -32.10 -8.58
N SER A 20 -10.45 -31.49 -8.15
CA SER A 20 -11.45 -30.91 -9.04
C SER A 20 -10.80 -29.95 -10.02
N SER A 21 -10.76 -30.35 -11.28
CA SER A 21 -10.36 -29.52 -12.41
C SER A 21 -11.39 -28.42 -12.61
N VAL A 22 -11.10 -27.23 -12.10
CA VAL A 22 -11.92 -26.03 -12.32
C VAL A 22 -11.76 -25.62 -13.79
N SER A 23 -12.58 -26.20 -14.65
CA SER A 23 -12.75 -25.76 -16.04
C SER A 23 -13.23 -24.32 -16.02
N ARG A 24 -12.36 -23.39 -16.43
CA ARG A 24 -12.73 -21.99 -16.67
C ARG A 24 -13.69 -21.95 -17.85
N LYS A 25 -14.98 -22.07 -17.56
CA LYS A 25 -16.04 -21.63 -18.48
C LYS A 25 -15.87 -20.13 -18.66
N SER A 26 -15.36 -19.73 -19.83
CA SER A 26 -15.46 -18.36 -20.31
C SER A 26 -16.95 -18.04 -20.45
N SER A 27 -17.52 -17.40 -19.43
CA SER A 27 -18.81 -16.73 -19.57
C SER A 27 -18.62 -15.62 -20.60
N SER A 28 -19.12 -15.85 -21.81
CA SER A 28 -19.33 -14.82 -22.82
C SER A 28 -20.36 -13.84 -22.27
N SER A 29 -19.89 -12.88 -21.47
CA SER A 29 -20.68 -11.72 -21.11
C SER A 29 -21.03 -10.99 -22.40
N THR A 30 -22.33 -10.85 -22.64
CA THR A 30 -22.89 -9.99 -23.70
C THR A 30 -22.49 -8.55 -23.43
N SER A 31 -21.27 -8.21 -23.82
CA SER A 31 -20.72 -6.86 -23.74
C SER A 31 -21.23 -6.09 -24.93
N SER A 32 -21.85 -4.93 -24.68
CA SER A 32 -22.14 -3.92 -25.68
C SER A 32 -20.95 -3.83 -26.65
N SER A 33 -21.22 -3.89 -27.95
CA SER A 33 -20.22 -3.82 -29.01
C SER A 33 -19.39 -2.55 -28.84
N MET A 34 -18.27 -2.67 -28.14
CA MET A 34 -17.21 -1.68 -28.11
C MET A 34 -16.66 -1.65 -29.53
N ARG A 35 -17.04 -0.63 -30.30
CA ARG A 35 -16.41 -0.36 -31.59
C ARG A 35 -15.14 0.41 -31.31
N ASP A 36 -14.00 -0.18 -31.64
CA ASP A 36 -12.73 0.54 -31.58
C ASP A 36 -12.75 1.71 -32.55
N VAL A 37 -12.44 2.91 -32.06
CA VAL A 37 -12.31 4.13 -32.87
C VAL A 37 -10.83 4.47 -32.98
N PHE A 38 -10.29 4.35 -34.19
CA PHE A 38 -8.91 4.74 -34.47
C PHE A 38 -8.84 6.24 -34.79
N VAL A 39 -7.94 6.95 -34.11
CA VAL A 39 -7.82 8.41 -34.19
C VAL A 39 -6.40 8.77 -34.62
N GLN A 40 -6.27 9.67 -35.59
CA GLN A 40 -4.96 10.18 -36.00
C GLN A 40 -4.53 11.38 -35.13
N PRO A 41 -3.22 11.59 -34.90
CA PRO A 41 -2.73 12.79 -34.22
C PRO A 41 -3.20 14.07 -34.94
N GLY A 42 -3.63 15.07 -34.19
CA GLY A 42 -4.19 16.33 -34.68
C GLY A 42 -5.69 16.27 -35.02
N GLN A 43 -6.31 15.09 -35.01
CA GLN A 43 -7.74 14.95 -35.21
C GLN A 43 -8.50 15.40 -33.95
N THR A 44 -9.44 16.31 -34.13
CA THR A 44 -10.35 16.76 -33.08
C THR A 44 -11.61 15.91 -33.10
N LEU A 45 -11.98 15.35 -31.94
CA LEU A 45 -13.20 14.58 -31.74
C LEU A 45 -14.11 15.27 -30.73
N VAL A 46 -15.42 15.11 -30.89
CA VAL A 46 -16.41 15.49 -29.88
C VAL A 46 -17.05 14.20 -29.35
N ILE A 47 -16.90 13.94 -28.07
CA ILE A 47 -17.47 12.77 -27.40
C ILE A 47 -18.53 13.25 -26.43
N ARG A 48 -19.71 12.64 -26.46
CA ARG A 48 -20.77 12.93 -25.50
C ARG A 48 -20.72 11.96 -24.33
N GLY A 49 -20.58 12.48 -23.11
CA GLY A 49 -20.64 11.71 -21.88
C GLY A 49 -22.05 11.18 -21.60
N ASP A 50 -22.12 10.20 -20.72
CA ASP A 50 -23.37 9.69 -20.14
C ASP A 50 -24.10 10.74 -19.29
N ASP A 51 -23.37 11.73 -18.80
CA ASP A 51 -23.86 12.96 -18.17
C ASP A 51 -24.52 13.96 -19.16
N GLY A 52 -24.47 13.64 -20.46
CA GLY A 52 -25.02 14.45 -21.54
C GLY A 52 -24.12 15.60 -21.99
N GLN A 53 -22.95 15.81 -21.37
CA GLN A 53 -22.00 16.85 -21.74
C GLN A 53 -21.14 16.45 -22.94
N GLU A 54 -20.70 17.43 -23.73
CA GLU A 54 -19.87 17.23 -24.91
C GLU A 54 -18.42 17.64 -24.62
N TYR A 55 -17.48 16.73 -24.89
CA TYR A 55 -16.05 16.90 -24.65
C TYR A 55 -15.30 16.94 -25.96
N LYS A 56 -14.52 18.01 -26.17
CA LYS A 56 -13.60 18.14 -27.30
C LYS A 56 -12.27 17.47 -26.96
N VAL A 57 -11.96 16.35 -27.61
CA VAL A 57 -10.73 15.57 -27.43
C VAL A 57 -9.78 15.83 -28.58
N ILE A 58 -8.52 16.15 -28.26
CA ILE A 58 -7.44 16.37 -29.23
C ILE A 58 -6.31 15.40 -28.85
N VAL A 59 -5.91 14.56 -29.80
CA VAL A 59 -4.77 13.65 -29.63
C VAL A 59 -3.56 14.30 -30.28
N GLU A 60 -2.58 14.73 -29.48
CA GLU A 60 -1.34 15.34 -29.99
C GLU A 60 -0.17 14.36 -29.88
N ARG A 61 0.67 14.30 -30.91
CA ARG A 61 1.90 13.51 -30.88
C ARG A 61 2.97 14.32 -30.16
N VAL A 62 3.34 13.91 -28.96
CA VAL A 62 4.48 14.49 -28.25
C VAL A 62 5.76 14.01 -28.94
N GLU A 63 6.51 14.93 -29.54
CA GLU A 63 7.87 14.64 -30.00
C GLU A 63 8.79 14.51 -28.78
N GLU A 64 9.16 13.27 -28.45
CA GLU A 64 10.13 12.99 -27.39
C GLU A 64 11.55 13.20 -27.92
N SER A 65 12.26 14.19 -27.37
CA SER A 65 13.71 14.29 -27.51
C SER A 65 14.39 13.13 -26.77
N ALA A 66 14.71 12.05 -27.49
CA ALA A 66 15.49 10.87 -27.06
C ALA A 66 14.94 10.09 -25.84
N PRO A 67 15.11 8.75 -25.77
CA PRO A 67 14.45 7.94 -24.74
C PRO A 67 15.10 8.15 -23.37
N VAL A 68 14.55 9.07 -22.58
CA VAL A 68 14.83 9.15 -21.16
C VAL A 68 14.11 7.97 -20.50
N SER A 69 14.88 6.93 -20.16
CA SER A 69 14.44 5.80 -19.35
C SER A 69 13.47 6.25 -18.25
N ILE A 70 12.26 5.69 -18.26
CA ILE A 70 11.18 5.99 -17.31
C ILE A 70 11.63 5.56 -15.91
N LYS A 71 12.31 6.46 -15.20
CA LYS A 71 12.47 6.40 -13.75
C LYS A 71 11.15 6.84 -13.15
N ARG A 72 10.45 5.88 -12.54
CA ARG A 72 9.36 6.12 -11.59
C ARG A 72 9.79 7.26 -10.66
N LYS A 73 9.01 8.35 -10.62
CA LYS A 73 9.16 9.49 -9.70
C LYS A 73 9.41 8.95 -8.29
N SER A 74 10.65 9.05 -7.81
CA SER A 74 10.93 8.96 -6.39
C SER A 74 10.35 10.21 -5.75
N SER A 75 9.50 10.01 -4.75
CA SER A 75 9.17 11.06 -3.80
C SER A 75 10.44 11.74 -3.29
N ASP A 76 10.32 13.01 -2.92
CA ASP A 76 11.40 13.91 -2.46
C ASP A 76 12.10 13.46 -1.16
N ASP A 77 11.78 12.26 -0.67
CA ASP A 77 12.40 11.57 0.47
C ASP A 77 13.71 10.84 0.07
N SER A 78 14.08 10.88 -1.21
CA SER A 78 15.24 10.15 -1.75
C SER A 78 16.60 10.81 -1.54
N LEU A 79 16.66 11.99 -0.91
CA LEU A 79 17.92 12.72 -0.70
C LEU A 79 18.74 12.23 0.51
N ILE A 80 18.21 11.33 1.35
CA ILE A 80 18.84 10.97 2.63
C ILE A 80 19.34 9.51 2.68
N ALA A 81 18.86 8.62 1.80
CA ALA A 81 19.30 7.22 1.83
C ALA A 81 20.41 6.94 0.81
N PRO A 82 21.61 6.48 1.22
CA PRO A 82 22.64 6.04 0.29
C PRO A 82 22.08 4.97 -0.65
N LYS A 83 22.21 5.18 -1.96
CA LYS A 83 21.84 4.20 -2.99
C LYS A 83 22.71 2.95 -2.81
N ARG A 84 22.24 1.99 -2.01
CA ARG A 84 22.94 0.71 -1.83
C ARG A 84 23.04 0.03 -3.19
N ALA A 85 24.24 -0.40 -3.54
CA ALA A 85 24.49 -1.17 -4.75
C ALA A 85 23.56 -2.39 -4.79
N ARG A 86 22.96 -2.64 -5.95
CA ARG A 86 22.14 -3.84 -6.16
C ARG A 86 23.03 -5.07 -6.05
N ALA A 87 22.56 -6.11 -5.38
CA ALA A 87 23.25 -7.39 -5.35
C ALA A 87 23.39 -7.94 -6.77
N ALA A 88 24.54 -8.57 -7.05
CA ALA A 88 24.81 -9.16 -8.36
C ALA A 88 23.75 -10.23 -8.70
N PRO A 89 23.30 -10.30 -9.97
CA PRO A 89 22.35 -11.32 -10.40
C PRO A 89 23.00 -12.70 -10.29
N VAL A 90 22.24 -13.68 -9.80
CA VAL A 90 22.74 -15.06 -9.67
C VAL A 90 22.35 -15.85 -10.90
N SER A 91 23.35 -16.42 -11.58
CA SER A 91 23.16 -17.29 -12.73
C SER A 91 22.46 -18.59 -12.33
N LEU A 92 21.54 -19.05 -13.18
CA LEU A 92 20.80 -20.30 -13.02
C LEU A 92 21.30 -21.41 -13.95
N VAL A 93 22.26 -21.12 -14.83
CA VAL A 93 22.68 -22.00 -15.94
C VAL A 93 23.26 -23.34 -15.49
N ASN A 94 23.80 -23.40 -14.27
CA ASN A 94 24.47 -24.59 -13.73
C ASN A 94 23.69 -25.27 -12.59
N LEU A 95 22.42 -24.90 -12.37
CA LEU A 95 21.61 -25.46 -11.28
C LEU A 95 20.60 -26.48 -11.81
N SER A 96 20.35 -27.52 -11.04
CA SER A 96 19.27 -28.47 -11.34
C SER A 96 17.90 -27.85 -11.06
N ASP A 97 16.85 -28.41 -11.65
CA ASP A 97 15.48 -27.95 -11.42
C ASP A 97 15.05 -28.05 -9.95
N GLU A 98 15.53 -29.07 -9.24
CA GLU A 98 15.29 -29.26 -7.80
C GLU A 98 15.96 -28.16 -6.97
N GLU A 99 17.22 -27.81 -7.29
CA GLU A 99 17.95 -26.72 -6.64
C GLU A 99 17.29 -25.36 -6.92
N ILE A 100 16.78 -25.14 -8.13
CA ILE A 100 16.04 -23.94 -8.50
C ILE A 100 14.73 -23.85 -7.71
N ALA A 101 14.01 -24.95 -7.55
CA ALA A 101 12.77 -25.01 -6.78
C ALA A 101 13.01 -24.72 -5.30
N GLU A 102 14.04 -25.32 -4.71
CA GLU A 102 14.42 -25.07 -3.32
C GLU A 102 14.84 -23.61 -3.11
N ARG A 103 15.64 -23.05 -4.03
CA ARG A 103 16.01 -21.63 -4.00
C ARG A 103 14.79 -20.71 -4.05
N LYS A 104 13.82 -20.99 -4.93
CA LYS A 104 12.57 -20.22 -5.00
C LYS A 104 11.77 -20.32 -3.69
N LYS A 105 11.70 -21.50 -3.09
CA LYS A 105 11.07 -21.71 -1.78
C LYS A 105 11.75 -20.90 -0.69
N GLN A 106 13.08 -20.89 -0.64
CA GLN A 106 13.86 -20.08 0.30
C GLN A 106 13.64 -18.58 0.09
N GLN A 107 13.66 -18.11 -1.16
CA GLN A 107 13.39 -16.70 -1.49
C GLN A 107 11.97 -16.28 -1.08
N ASN A 108 10.96 -17.10 -1.36
CA ASN A 108 9.58 -16.83 -0.96
C ASN A 108 9.45 -16.80 0.57
N ARG A 109 10.07 -17.75 1.28
CA ARG A 109 10.11 -17.76 2.75
C ARG A 109 10.74 -16.48 3.30
N ALA A 110 11.90 -16.08 2.76
CA ALA A 110 12.58 -14.86 3.17
C ALA A 110 11.73 -13.60 2.87
N ALA A 111 11.09 -13.54 1.71
CA ALA A 111 10.20 -12.44 1.34
C ALA A 111 8.97 -12.36 2.26
N ALA A 112 8.33 -13.50 2.58
CA ALA A 112 7.20 -13.57 3.49
C ALA A 112 7.57 -13.13 4.92
N LEU A 113 8.74 -13.53 5.41
CA LEU A 113 9.26 -13.07 6.71
C LEU A 113 9.48 -11.55 6.72
N ARG A 114 10.15 -11.02 5.70
CA ARG A 114 10.36 -9.56 5.56
C ARG A 114 9.05 -8.79 5.50
N TYR A 115 8.06 -9.30 4.77
CA TYR A 115 6.73 -8.68 4.68
C TYR A 115 6.03 -8.65 6.05
N ARG A 116 5.99 -9.79 6.76
CA ARG A 116 5.40 -9.88 8.10
C ARG A 116 6.12 -8.98 9.10
N GLN A 117 7.44 -8.90 9.01
CA GLN A 117 8.25 -8.00 9.84
C GLN A 117 7.89 -6.53 9.54
N LYS A 118 7.90 -6.12 8.28
CA LYS A 118 7.54 -4.74 7.88
C LYS A 118 6.13 -4.36 8.33
N LEU A 119 5.16 -5.26 8.25
CA LEU A 119 3.81 -5.03 8.76
C LEU A 119 3.80 -4.77 10.27
N ARG A 120 4.54 -5.59 11.05
CA ARG A 120 4.65 -5.40 12.50
C ARG A 120 5.32 -4.07 12.83
N GLU A 121 6.44 -3.76 12.19
CA GLU A 121 7.19 -2.51 12.39
C GLU A 121 6.32 -1.30 12.03
N SER A 122 5.64 -1.33 10.88
CA SER A 122 4.73 -0.26 10.47
C SER A 122 3.60 -0.05 11.48
N ARG A 123 3.05 -1.14 12.05
CA ARG A 123 2.02 -1.04 13.09
C ARG A 123 2.60 -0.40 14.35
N VAL A 124 3.75 -0.86 14.84
CA VAL A 124 4.40 -0.30 16.03
C VAL A 124 4.69 1.19 15.85
N LEU A 125 5.26 1.59 14.71
CA LEU A 125 5.52 3.00 14.38
C LEU A 125 4.23 3.83 14.33
N SER A 126 3.14 3.29 13.78
CA SER A 126 1.86 4.00 13.73
C SER A 126 1.28 4.22 15.13
N VAL A 127 1.39 3.23 16.02
CA VAL A 127 0.88 3.31 17.39
C VAL A 127 1.71 4.30 18.21
N SER A 128 3.04 4.23 18.14
CA SER A 128 3.92 5.15 18.85
C SER A 128 3.75 6.59 18.38
N ALA A 129 3.64 6.83 17.07
CA ALA A 129 3.39 8.16 16.52
C ALA A 129 2.05 8.72 17.01
N LYS A 130 0.99 7.89 17.03
CA LYS A 130 -0.32 8.28 17.57
C LYS A 130 -0.23 8.65 19.04
N GLU A 131 0.48 7.87 19.84
CA GLU A 131 0.68 8.15 21.26
C GLU A 131 1.43 9.47 21.49
N THR A 132 2.55 9.69 20.80
CA THR A 132 3.31 10.95 20.90
C THR A 132 2.45 12.16 20.50
N LEU A 133 1.69 12.06 19.41
CA LEU A 133 0.79 13.14 18.98
C LEU A 133 -0.35 13.36 19.97
N SER A 134 -0.87 12.30 20.59
CA SER A 134 -1.90 12.41 21.61
C SER A 134 -1.39 13.13 22.86
N GLN A 135 -0.20 12.75 23.35
CA GLN A 135 0.43 13.40 24.50
C GLN A 135 0.73 14.87 24.20
N ARG A 136 1.28 15.17 23.01
CA ARG A 136 1.55 16.55 22.60
C ARG A 136 0.28 17.38 22.49
N ASN A 137 -0.80 16.83 21.91
CA ASN A 137 -2.07 17.54 21.83
C ASN A 137 -2.70 17.79 23.20
N ALA A 138 -2.59 16.85 24.14
CA ALA A 138 -3.05 17.05 25.51
C ALA A 138 -2.31 18.23 26.16
N TYR A 139 -0.97 18.19 26.13
CA TYR A 139 -0.13 19.27 26.64
C TYR A 139 -0.47 20.63 26.02
N LEU A 140 -0.62 20.71 24.69
CA LEU A 140 -0.94 21.97 24.01
C LEU A 140 -2.32 22.51 24.37
N ARG A 141 -3.30 21.63 24.64
CA ARG A 141 -4.63 22.06 25.11
C ARG A 141 -4.56 22.63 26.52
N ASP A 142 -3.86 21.95 27.42
CA ASP A 142 -3.67 22.40 28.80
C ASP A 142 -2.93 23.75 28.83
N GLU A 143 -1.88 23.89 28.03
CA GLU A 143 -1.12 25.13 27.94
C GLU A 143 -1.93 26.27 27.32
N ALA A 144 -2.75 25.99 26.29
CA ALA A 144 -3.66 26.97 25.72
C ALA A 144 -4.72 27.43 26.73
N GLU A 145 -5.26 26.53 27.53
CA GLU A 145 -6.19 26.87 28.60
C GLU A 145 -5.52 27.74 29.68
N ARG A 146 -4.30 27.38 30.09
CA ARG A 146 -3.51 28.15 31.06
C ARG A 146 -3.28 29.58 30.57
N LEU A 147 -2.81 29.73 29.34
CA LEU A 147 -2.57 31.04 28.72
C LEU A 147 -3.87 31.84 28.55
N THR A 148 -4.97 31.18 28.19
CA THR A 148 -6.27 31.84 28.07
C THR A 148 -6.71 32.44 29.41
N LYS A 149 -6.60 31.67 30.51
CA LYS A 149 -6.89 32.16 31.86
C LYS A 149 -6.01 33.34 32.24
N GLU A 150 -4.71 33.28 31.92
CA GLU A 150 -3.76 34.36 32.19
C GLU A 150 -4.14 35.64 31.41
N CYS A 151 -4.48 35.50 30.12
CA CYS A 151 -5.01 36.60 29.32
C CYS A 151 -6.28 37.20 29.92
N ASP A 152 -7.21 36.38 30.41
CA ASP A 152 -8.47 36.87 30.99
C ASP A 152 -8.27 37.59 32.32
N VAL A 153 -7.29 37.15 33.14
CA VAL A 153 -6.88 37.90 34.33
C VAL A 153 -6.30 39.26 33.94
N LEU A 154 -5.37 39.30 32.99
CA LEU A 154 -4.75 40.54 32.53
C LEU A 154 -5.78 41.50 31.92
N ARG A 155 -6.70 41.00 31.09
CA ARG A 155 -7.80 41.79 30.52
C ARG A 155 -8.63 42.42 31.63
N ARG A 156 -9.07 41.64 32.63
CA ARG A 156 -9.82 42.17 33.77
C ARG A 156 -9.04 43.25 34.51
N LEU A 157 -7.77 43.01 34.83
CA LEU A 157 -6.94 44.00 35.53
C LEU A 157 -6.78 45.32 34.75
N ILE A 158 -6.63 45.23 33.43
CA ILE A 158 -6.51 46.41 32.55
C ILE A 158 -7.84 47.16 32.51
N PHE A 159 -8.95 46.48 32.22
CA PHE A 159 -10.26 47.12 32.09
C PHE A 159 -10.82 47.62 33.43
N ASP A 160 -10.57 46.93 34.54
CA ASP A 160 -10.94 47.38 35.88
C ASP A 160 -10.15 48.62 36.31
N LYS A 161 -8.89 48.77 35.90
CA LYS A 161 -8.12 50.00 36.13
C LYS A 161 -8.58 51.13 35.21
N LEU A 162 -8.92 50.85 33.96
CA LEU A 162 -9.38 51.87 33.01
C LEU A 162 -10.76 52.41 33.38
N GLY A 163 -11.68 51.56 33.84
CA GLY A 163 -13.04 51.93 34.25
C GLY A 163 -13.15 52.63 35.61
N LYS A 164 -12.06 52.70 36.38
CA LYS A 164 -11.99 53.46 37.65
C LYS A 164 -11.46 54.88 37.49
N ASN A 165 -10.97 55.24 36.30
CA ASN A 165 -10.39 56.56 36.00
C ASN A 165 -11.31 57.43 35.12
N VAL A 166 -12.60 57.05 35.00
CA VAL A 166 -13.69 57.82 34.39
C VAL A 166 -14.71 58.11 35.48
#